data_AF-A0A1V6PQZ8-F1
#
_entry.id   AF-A0A1V6PQZ8-F1
#
_cell.length_a   1.000
_cell.length_b   1.000
_cell.length_c   1.000
_cell.angle_alpha   90.00
_cell.angle_beta   90.00
_cell.angle_gamma   90.00
#
_symmetry.space_group_name_H-M   'P 1'
#
loop_
_entity.id
_entity.type
_entity.pdbx_description
1 polymer ?
#
loop_
_entity_poly.entity_id
_entity_poly.type
_entity_poly.pdbx_seq_one_letter_code
_entity_poly.pdbx_strand_id
1 'polypeptide(L)'
;MTTIPRVPVHTHKSVRETVLIPLEEVKSAGIKLCNGRLEPRERPSGDRSINVVYIVATLNKGKLANMDEDMRKKLHTIRFGKSAASINFLGTYGLPVSSGQPAQPKGFFQGVSGAAGKTGRIGNAFTAVQNFQLQTTPRMAIGNELASAITNADVHIFGGQEACPDMETEPAYEPNYIAYFYATQSPVEQSKRYCIAKTPGLMVVKEAVDEAIKRNEHRHRERDDWTGGKVLQELGIVESDSNWHPELGPANQDRFFYSDQGYKKLDLPQAWFEIVTAEHAPTSSLDGHSSEEV
;
A
#
# COMPACT_ATOMS: atom_id res chain seq x y z
N MET A 1 26.00 11.17 -23.85
CA MET A 1 24.53 11.23 -23.73
C MET A 1 23.98 9.92 -24.28
N THR A 2 23.29 9.13 -23.45
CA THR A 2 22.56 7.94 -23.89
C THR A 2 21.42 8.42 -24.80
N THR A 3 21.41 8.00 -26.06
CA THR A 3 20.32 8.33 -26.99
C THR A 3 19.18 7.36 -26.73
N ILE A 4 18.11 7.82 -26.09
CA ILE A 4 16.87 7.04 -26.00
C ILE A 4 16.24 7.02 -27.40
N PRO A 5 15.86 5.85 -27.94
CA PRO A 5 15.19 5.78 -29.23
C PRO A 5 13.98 6.70 -29.25
N ARG A 6 13.70 7.34 -30.41
CA ARG A 6 12.48 8.12 -30.57
C ARG A 6 11.27 7.18 -30.41
N VAL A 7 10.62 7.23 -29.25
CA VAL A 7 9.43 6.42 -28.95
C VAL A 7 8.22 7.12 -29.56
N PRO A 8 7.51 6.51 -30.52
CA PRO A 8 6.28 7.11 -31.03
C PRO A 8 5.17 7.12 -29.96
N VAL A 9 4.25 8.06 -30.08
CA VAL A 9 3.10 8.17 -29.17
C VAL A 9 2.24 6.89 -29.28
N HIS A 10 1.77 6.39 -28.15
CA HIS A 10 0.92 5.20 -28.02
C HIS A 10 1.49 3.86 -28.54
N THR A 11 2.82 3.68 -28.52
CA THR A 11 3.42 2.42 -29.00
C THR A 11 3.53 1.32 -27.96
N HIS A 12 3.44 1.65 -26.68
CA HIS A 12 3.59 0.66 -25.61
C HIS A 12 2.27 -0.07 -25.40
N LYS A 13 2.35 -1.41 -25.46
CA LYS A 13 1.20 -2.28 -25.20
C LYS A 13 1.05 -2.52 -23.70
N SER A 14 -0.18 -2.78 -23.29
CA SER A 14 -0.45 -3.41 -21.99
C SER A 14 0.13 -4.82 -21.99
N VAL A 15 0.70 -5.22 -20.86
CA VAL A 15 1.29 -6.54 -20.68
C VAL A 15 0.71 -7.18 -19.41
N ARG A 16 0.27 -8.42 -19.56
CA ARG A 16 -0.22 -9.34 -18.51
C ARG A 16 -1.59 -9.00 -17.92
N GLU A 17 -2.09 -9.92 -17.11
CA GLU A 17 -3.27 -9.73 -16.26
C GLU A 17 -2.86 -9.39 -14.83
N THR A 18 -3.80 -8.89 -14.03
CA THR A 18 -3.60 -8.74 -12.58
C THR A 18 -3.38 -10.11 -11.95
N VAL A 19 -2.32 -10.26 -11.16
CA VAL A 19 -2.01 -11.50 -10.43
C VAL A 19 -2.04 -11.23 -8.94
N LEU A 20 -2.82 -12.03 -8.19
CA LEU A 20 -2.74 -12.07 -6.72
C LEU A 20 -1.42 -12.74 -6.34
N ILE A 21 -0.68 -12.15 -5.41
CA ILE A 21 0.59 -12.68 -4.92
C ILE A 21 0.32 -13.47 -3.63
N PRO A 22 0.48 -14.80 -3.63
CA PRO A 22 0.32 -15.60 -2.42
C PRO A 22 1.36 -15.23 -1.36
N LEU A 23 0.95 -15.26 -0.09
CA LEU A 23 1.86 -14.95 1.01
C LEU A 23 3.08 -15.89 1.05
N GLU A 24 2.93 -17.14 0.61
CA GLU A 24 4.06 -18.08 0.54
C GLU A 24 5.13 -17.63 -0.46
N GLU A 25 4.76 -17.03 -1.59
CA GLU A 25 5.72 -16.46 -2.54
C GLU A 25 6.51 -15.30 -1.92
N VAL A 26 5.82 -14.45 -1.14
CA VAL A 26 6.43 -13.34 -0.40
C VAL A 26 7.44 -13.86 0.64
N LYS A 27 7.07 -14.91 1.38
CA LYS A 27 7.95 -15.55 2.38
C LYS A 27 9.15 -16.23 1.72
N SER A 28 8.94 -16.96 0.62
CA SER A 28 10.00 -17.62 -0.14
C SER A 28 11.00 -16.62 -0.71
N ALA A 29 10.55 -15.42 -1.06
CA ALA A 29 11.43 -14.31 -1.46
C ALA A 29 12.17 -13.64 -0.29
N GLY A 30 11.95 -14.08 0.96
CA GLY A 30 12.61 -13.52 2.15
C GLY A 30 12.07 -12.16 2.59
N ILE A 31 10.90 -11.74 2.09
CA ILE A 31 10.33 -10.43 2.38
C ILE A 31 9.62 -10.47 3.74
N LYS A 32 10.07 -9.63 4.67
CA LYS A 32 9.43 -9.47 5.98
C LYS A 32 8.27 -8.49 5.87
N LEU A 33 7.06 -8.97 6.13
CA LEU A 33 5.86 -8.13 6.19
C LEU A 33 5.64 -7.55 7.60
N CYS A 34 4.90 -6.44 7.69
CA CYS A 34 4.42 -5.94 8.96
C CYS A 34 3.47 -6.98 9.60
N ASN A 35 3.58 -7.21 10.90
CA ASN A 35 2.71 -8.11 11.66
C ASN A 35 2.14 -7.44 12.91
N GLY A 36 2.28 -6.11 12.99
CA GLY A 36 1.82 -5.32 14.12
C GLY A 36 0.31 -5.31 14.25
N ARG A 37 -0.13 -4.87 15.43
CA ARG A 37 -1.54 -4.76 15.82
C ARG A 37 -1.76 -3.37 16.40
N LEU A 38 -2.92 -2.80 16.16
CA LEU A 38 -3.36 -1.56 16.78
C LEU A 38 -4.58 -1.88 17.63
N GLU A 39 -4.64 -1.28 18.82
CA GLU A 39 -5.79 -1.33 19.70
C GLU A 39 -7.01 -0.70 19.00
N PRO A 40 -8.20 -1.33 19.01
CA PRO A 40 -9.41 -0.65 18.61
C PRO A 40 -9.71 0.45 19.63
N ARG A 41 -10.59 1.38 19.28
CA ARG A 41 -11.20 2.25 20.29
C ARG A 41 -11.95 1.42 21.34
N GLU A 42 -12.02 1.95 22.56
CA GLU A 42 -13.01 1.47 23.53
C GLU A 42 -14.42 1.81 23.03
N ARG A 43 -15.31 0.81 23.05
CA ARG A 43 -16.69 0.96 22.58
C ARG A 43 -17.66 1.11 23.75
N PRO A 44 -18.57 2.11 23.70
CA PRO A 44 -19.73 2.11 24.58
C PRO A 44 -20.59 0.87 24.35
N SER A 45 -21.16 0.32 25.43
CA SER A 45 -22.09 -0.80 25.35
C SER A 45 -23.27 -0.48 24.43
N GLY A 46 -23.57 -1.37 23.49
CA GLY A 46 -24.68 -1.22 22.54
C GLY A 46 -24.34 -0.50 21.22
N ASP A 47 -23.14 0.06 21.06
CA ASP A 47 -22.70 0.66 19.80
C ASP A 47 -22.39 -0.44 18.75
N ARG A 48 -23.23 -0.51 17.72
CA ARG A 48 -23.12 -1.46 16.61
C ARG A 48 -22.41 -0.87 15.38
N SER A 49 -21.92 0.36 15.46
CA SER A 49 -21.12 0.95 14.38
C SER A 49 -19.69 0.39 14.38
N ILE A 50 -19.09 0.28 13.20
CA ILE A 50 -17.68 -0.07 13.01
C ILE A 50 -17.03 1.09 12.27
N ASN A 51 -16.24 1.86 12.99
CA ASN A 51 -15.50 2.97 12.45
C ASN A 51 -14.26 2.46 11.71
N VAL A 52 -14.20 2.70 10.41
CA VAL A 52 -13.09 2.28 9.56
C VAL A 52 -12.28 3.51 9.16
N VAL A 53 -10.97 3.47 9.38
CA VAL A 53 -10.03 4.44 8.81
C VAL A 53 -9.14 3.75 7.78
N TYR A 54 -8.93 4.42 6.65
CA TYR A 54 -8.03 3.95 5.61
C TYR A 54 -6.83 4.88 5.47
N ILE A 55 -5.63 4.33 5.65
CA ILE A 55 -4.38 5.08 5.69
C ILE A 55 -3.51 4.65 4.51
N VAL A 56 -3.18 5.58 3.63
CA VAL A 56 -2.43 5.29 2.40
C VAL A 56 -1.05 5.90 2.48
N ALA A 57 -0.03 5.11 2.21
CA ALA A 57 1.37 5.51 2.28
C ALA A 57 1.85 6.35 1.06
N THR A 58 1.08 7.38 0.70
CA THR A 58 1.40 8.35 -0.35
C THR A 58 0.70 9.69 -0.14
N LEU A 59 1.27 10.76 -0.70
CA LEU A 59 0.60 12.05 -0.87
C LEU A 59 0.25 12.34 -2.35
N ASN A 60 0.50 11.38 -3.25
CA ASN A 60 0.10 11.54 -4.64
C ASN A 60 -1.43 11.57 -4.73
N LYS A 61 -1.99 12.72 -5.13
CA LYS A 61 -3.44 12.95 -5.17
C LYS A 61 -4.18 11.95 -6.07
N GLY A 62 -3.58 11.57 -7.21
CA GLY A 62 -4.18 10.60 -8.12
C GLY A 62 -4.27 9.20 -7.50
N LYS A 63 -3.17 8.73 -6.88
CA LYS A 63 -3.18 7.44 -6.13
C LYS A 63 -4.21 7.47 -5.00
N LEU A 64 -4.23 8.56 -4.21
CA LEU A 64 -5.17 8.71 -3.09
C LEU A 64 -6.63 8.68 -3.55
N ALA A 65 -6.97 9.39 -4.62
CA ALA A 65 -8.34 9.43 -5.15
C ALA A 65 -8.83 8.04 -5.59
N ASN A 66 -8.01 7.29 -6.33
CA ASN A 66 -8.40 5.94 -6.78
C ASN A 66 -8.54 4.96 -5.62
N MET A 67 -7.60 5.02 -4.66
CA MET A 67 -7.63 4.15 -3.49
C MET A 67 -8.81 4.48 -2.57
N ASP A 68 -9.19 5.76 -2.42
CA ASP A 68 -10.40 6.18 -1.70
C ASP A 68 -11.68 5.67 -2.39
N GLU A 69 -11.80 5.85 -3.71
CA GLU A 69 -12.96 5.41 -4.47
C GLU A 69 -13.16 3.89 -4.38
N ASP A 70 -12.08 3.11 -4.57
CA ASP A 70 -12.12 1.66 -4.44
C ASP A 70 -12.49 1.21 -3.02
N MET A 71 -11.85 1.79 -2.00
CA MET A 71 -12.13 1.47 -0.61
C MET A 71 -13.60 1.75 -0.25
N ARG A 72 -14.16 2.89 -0.65
CA ARG A 72 -15.59 3.21 -0.44
C ARG A 72 -16.49 2.16 -1.07
N LYS A 73 -16.23 1.77 -2.32
CA LYS A 73 -17.01 0.73 -3.01
C LYS A 73 -16.96 -0.59 -2.24
N LYS A 74 -15.76 -1.03 -1.83
CA LYS A 74 -15.59 -2.28 -1.08
C LYS A 74 -16.31 -2.24 0.26
N LEU A 75 -16.15 -1.16 1.03
CA LEU A 75 -16.84 -0.99 2.31
C LEU A 75 -18.36 -0.99 2.16
N HIS A 76 -18.91 -0.40 1.09
CA HIS A 76 -20.35 -0.44 0.79
C HIS A 76 -20.88 -1.83 0.41
N THR A 77 -20.02 -2.77 0.02
CA THR A 77 -20.44 -4.15 -0.31
C THR A 77 -20.41 -5.09 0.88
N ILE A 78 -19.79 -4.71 1.99
CA ILE A 78 -19.74 -5.55 3.19
C ILE A 78 -21.14 -5.70 3.75
N ARG A 79 -21.50 -6.94 4.11
CA ARG A 79 -22.79 -7.31 4.67
C ARG A 79 -22.57 -8.04 5.98
N PHE A 80 -23.23 -7.56 7.02
CA PHE A 80 -23.12 -8.12 8.37
C PHE A 80 -24.22 -9.14 8.65
N GLY A 81 -24.31 -10.22 7.87
CA GLY A 81 -25.24 -11.34 8.10
C GLY A 81 -26.52 -11.00 8.91
N LYS A 82 -26.66 -11.58 10.11
CA LYS A 82 -27.74 -11.28 11.08
C LYS A 82 -27.41 -10.15 12.07
N SER A 83 -26.23 -9.55 11.98
CA SER A 83 -25.78 -8.47 12.85
C SER A 83 -26.31 -7.13 12.34
N ALA A 84 -26.90 -6.31 13.21
CA ALA A 84 -27.33 -4.95 12.85
C ALA A 84 -26.16 -3.94 12.80
N ALA A 85 -24.96 -4.40 12.46
CA ALA A 85 -23.77 -3.58 12.42
C ALA A 85 -23.76 -2.69 11.17
N SER A 86 -23.18 -1.50 11.29
CA SER A 86 -22.99 -0.56 10.18
C SER A 86 -21.55 -0.09 10.11
N ILE A 87 -20.98 -0.04 8.90
CA ILE A 87 -19.67 0.59 8.70
C ILE A 87 -19.85 2.10 8.66
N ASN A 88 -19.09 2.80 9.49
CA ASN A 88 -18.90 4.23 9.40
C ASN A 88 -17.48 4.49 8.87
N PHE A 89 -17.38 5.00 7.65
CA PHE A 89 -16.08 5.26 7.05
C PHE A 89 -15.57 6.66 7.43
N LEU A 90 -14.53 6.70 8.26
CA LEU A 90 -13.93 7.95 8.76
C LEU A 90 -13.08 8.69 7.72
N GLY A 91 -12.79 8.03 6.58
CA GLY A 91 -12.11 8.62 5.43
C GLY A 91 -10.78 7.94 5.08
N THR A 92 -10.23 8.42 3.97
CA THR A 92 -8.91 8.04 3.45
C THR A 92 -7.90 9.14 3.73
N TYR A 93 -6.75 8.78 4.30
CA TYR A 93 -5.72 9.72 4.70
C TYR A 93 -4.37 9.33 4.13
N GLY A 94 -3.70 10.28 3.46
CA GLY A 94 -2.35 10.09 2.94
C GLY A 94 -1.28 10.34 3.99
N LEU A 95 -0.26 9.48 4.04
CA LEU A 95 0.94 9.65 4.86
C LEU A 95 2.22 9.64 3.99
N PRO A 96 3.09 10.65 4.11
CA PRO A 96 4.37 10.66 3.40
C PRO A 96 5.37 9.76 4.13
N VAL A 97 5.50 8.52 3.68
CA VAL A 97 6.47 7.57 4.24
C VAL A 97 7.36 6.98 3.15
N SER A 98 8.58 6.61 3.54
CA SER A 98 9.54 5.96 2.65
C SER A 98 9.08 4.53 2.28
N SER A 99 9.45 4.07 1.09
CA SER A 99 9.32 2.66 0.68
C SER A 99 10.48 1.78 1.14
N GLY A 100 11.55 2.38 1.70
CA GLY A 100 12.77 1.66 2.05
C GLY A 100 13.49 1.03 0.85
N GLN A 101 13.09 1.37 -0.37
CA GLN A 101 13.69 0.93 -1.62
C GLN A 101 14.45 2.09 -2.30
N PRO A 102 15.34 1.80 -3.26
CA PRO A 102 15.90 2.82 -4.13
C PRO A 102 14.80 3.61 -4.85
N ALA A 103 15.13 4.84 -5.28
CA ALA A 103 14.22 5.74 -6.00
C ALA A 103 13.57 5.09 -7.25
N GLN A 104 14.34 4.27 -7.97
CA GLN A 104 13.86 3.44 -9.07
C GLN A 104 13.98 1.96 -8.67
N PRO A 105 12.97 1.40 -7.96
CA PRO A 105 13.00 -0.01 -7.58
C PRO A 105 12.81 -0.90 -8.82
N LYS A 106 13.30 -2.13 -8.76
CA LYS A 106 13.22 -3.14 -9.83
C LYS A 106 12.80 -4.51 -9.31
N GLY A 107 11.99 -5.18 -10.12
CA GLY A 107 11.63 -6.59 -9.96
C GLY A 107 10.67 -6.87 -8.81
N PHE A 108 10.38 -8.16 -8.65
CA PHE A 108 9.41 -8.66 -7.67
C PHE A 108 9.76 -8.28 -6.23
N PHE A 109 11.00 -8.56 -5.82
CA PHE A 109 11.41 -8.37 -4.42
C PHE A 109 11.24 -6.92 -3.97
N GLN A 110 11.78 -5.97 -4.73
CA GLN A 110 11.72 -4.55 -4.36
C GLN A 110 10.30 -3.99 -4.50
N GLY A 111 9.51 -4.47 -5.48
CA GLY A 111 8.12 -4.06 -5.64
C GLY A 111 7.25 -4.44 -4.45
N VAL A 112 7.28 -5.72 -4.04
CA VAL A 112 6.52 -6.20 -2.88
C VAL A 112 7.07 -5.63 -1.57
N SER A 113 8.39 -5.61 -1.40
CA SER A 113 9.02 -5.04 -0.19
C SER A 113 8.72 -3.55 -0.04
N GLY A 114 8.74 -2.79 -1.13
CA GLY A 114 8.39 -1.37 -1.16
C GLY A 114 6.93 -1.11 -0.82
N ALA A 115 6.00 -1.87 -1.40
CA ALA A 115 4.57 -1.69 -1.17
C ALA A 115 4.11 -2.19 0.22
N ALA A 116 4.51 -3.40 0.60
CA ALA A 116 3.93 -4.16 1.72
C ALA A 116 4.93 -4.52 2.84
N GLY A 117 6.23 -4.30 2.64
CA GLY A 117 7.26 -4.72 3.58
C GLY A 117 7.18 -4.01 4.95
N LYS A 118 7.75 -4.65 5.97
CA LYS A 118 7.84 -4.13 7.35
C LYS A 118 8.59 -2.79 7.41
N THR A 119 9.59 -2.60 6.56
CA THR A 119 10.33 -1.35 6.39
C THR A 119 9.94 -0.62 5.10
N GLY A 120 8.87 -1.08 4.45
CA GLY A 120 8.28 -0.47 3.27
C GLY A 120 7.16 0.50 3.61
N ARG A 121 6.38 0.88 2.60
CA ARG A 121 5.29 1.87 2.70
C ARG A 121 4.28 1.52 3.79
N ILE A 122 3.67 0.33 3.72
CA ILE A 122 2.69 -0.11 4.73
C ILE A 122 3.32 -0.19 6.13
N GLY A 123 4.50 -0.79 6.26
CA GLY A 123 5.15 -0.94 7.57
C GLY A 123 5.56 0.38 8.21
N ASN A 124 6.03 1.34 7.42
CA ASN A 124 6.38 2.68 7.90
C ASN A 124 5.13 3.51 8.24
N ALA A 125 4.06 3.40 7.44
CA ALA A 125 2.77 4.03 7.78
C ALA A 125 2.19 3.45 9.08
N PHE A 126 2.23 2.13 9.24
CA PHE A 126 1.85 1.47 10.48
C PHE A 126 2.68 1.97 11.67
N THR A 127 4.00 2.04 11.53
CA THR A 127 4.90 2.49 12.61
C THR A 127 4.60 3.92 13.03
N ALA A 128 4.31 4.82 12.07
CA ALA A 128 3.92 6.20 12.37
C ALA A 128 2.62 6.26 13.20
N VAL A 129 1.62 5.46 12.83
CA VAL A 129 0.33 5.38 13.55
C VAL A 129 0.49 4.75 14.93
N GLN A 130 1.28 3.68 15.03
CA GLN A 130 1.58 3.02 16.31
C GLN A 130 2.29 3.98 17.28
N ASN A 131 3.29 4.72 16.79
CA ASN A 131 4.00 5.71 17.59
C ASN A 131 3.09 6.85 18.05
N PHE A 132 2.12 7.26 17.24
CA PHE A 132 1.10 8.22 17.67
C PHE A 132 0.22 7.65 18.80
N GLN A 133 -0.29 6.42 18.67
CA GLN A 133 -1.10 5.79 19.71
C GLN A 133 -0.33 5.60 21.03
N LEU A 134 0.98 5.30 20.94
CA LEU A 134 1.89 5.21 22.09
C LEU A 134 2.36 6.58 22.61
N GLN A 135 1.86 7.69 22.05
CA GLN A 135 2.22 9.07 22.41
C GLN A 135 3.71 9.41 22.24
N THR A 136 4.45 8.67 21.41
CA THR A 136 5.87 8.92 21.12
C THR A 136 6.06 9.83 19.91
N THR A 137 5.00 10.13 19.15
CA THR A 137 5.00 11.09 18.03
C THR A 137 3.97 12.19 18.26
N PRO A 138 4.33 13.48 18.10
CA PRO A 138 3.38 14.59 18.28
C PRO A 138 2.21 14.53 17.29
N ARG A 139 1.00 14.87 17.74
CA ARG A 139 -0.21 14.94 16.91
C ARG A 139 -0.03 15.75 15.62
N MET A 140 0.76 16.83 15.68
CA MET A 140 1.05 17.68 14.51
C MET A 140 1.79 16.93 13.39
N ALA A 141 2.57 15.89 13.71
CA ALA A 141 3.36 15.16 12.72
C ALA A 141 2.52 14.24 11.83
N ILE A 142 1.35 13.80 12.30
CA ILE A 142 0.41 12.98 11.51
C ILE A 142 -0.84 13.75 11.04
N GLY A 143 -1.02 15.00 11.49
CA GLY A 143 -2.16 15.84 11.15
C GLY A 143 -3.39 15.63 12.05
N ASN A 144 -4.15 16.69 12.28
CA ASN A 144 -5.25 16.69 13.26
C ASN A 144 -6.43 15.79 12.87
N GLU A 145 -6.78 15.76 11.59
CA GLU A 145 -7.90 14.97 11.07
C GLU A 145 -7.58 13.48 11.14
N LEU A 146 -6.41 13.07 10.63
CA LEU A 146 -5.95 11.69 10.73
C LEU A 146 -5.80 11.24 12.18
N ALA A 147 -5.23 12.07 13.06
CA ALA A 147 -5.16 11.76 14.48
C ALA A 147 -6.55 11.47 15.08
N SER A 148 -7.54 12.31 14.76
CA SER A 148 -8.92 12.08 15.22
C SER A 148 -9.50 10.80 14.64
N ALA A 149 -9.26 10.51 13.36
CA ALA A 149 -9.75 9.30 12.72
C ALA A 149 -9.12 8.03 13.33
N ILE A 150 -7.82 8.04 13.62
CA ILE A 150 -7.12 6.92 14.28
C ILE A 150 -7.69 6.65 15.67
N THR A 151 -7.90 7.70 16.48
CA THR A 151 -8.45 7.56 17.84
C THR A 151 -9.89 7.04 17.82
N ASN A 152 -10.66 7.39 16.81
CA ASN A 152 -12.06 6.99 16.68
C ASN A 152 -12.26 5.69 15.88
N ALA A 153 -11.20 5.08 15.35
CA ALA A 153 -11.31 3.90 14.51
C ALA A 153 -11.37 2.59 15.33
N ASP A 154 -12.20 1.68 14.85
CA ASP A 154 -12.25 0.27 15.26
C ASP A 154 -11.37 -0.60 14.35
N VAL A 155 -11.24 -0.19 13.09
CA VAL A 155 -10.53 -0.91 12.04
C VAL A 155 -9.59 0.05 11.33
N HIS A 156 -8.30 -0.31 11.32
CA HIS A 156 -7.25 0.41 10.60
C HIS A 156 -6.82 -0.43 9.39
N ILE A 157 -7.07 0.09 8.19
CA ILE A 157 -6.59 -0.50 6.95
C ILE A 157 -5.46 0.36 6.41
N PHE A 158 -4.36 -0.27 6.01
CA PHE A 158 -3.21 0.39 5.41
C PHE A 158 -3.11 0.03 3.93
N GLY A 159 -2.88 1.03 3.08
CA GLY A 159 -2.73 0.88 1.64
C GLY A 159 -1.31 1.20 1.19
N GLY A 160 -0.76 0.33 0.34
CA GLY A 160 0.55 0.50 -0.30
C GLY A 160 0.47 0.36 -1.82
N GLN A 161 1.28 1.14 -2.53
CA GLN A 161 1.48 1.03 -3.98
C GLN A 161 2.92 1.38 -4.35
N GLU A 162 3.60 0.47 -5.07
CA GLU A 162 4.94 0.70 -5.61
C GLU A 162 4.97 0.37 -7.11
N ALA A 163 5.33 1.35 -7.95
CA ALA A 163 5.58 1.10 -9.36
C ALA A 163 7.02 0.58 -9.50
N CYS A 164 7.20 -0.60 -10.08
CA CYS A 164 8.47 -1.30 -10.01
C CYS A 164 8.72 -2.11 -11.30
N PRO A 165 9.48 -1.57 -12.26
CA PRO A 165 9.83 -2.23 -13.51
C PRO A 165 10.37 -3.64 -13.35
N ASP A 166 9.82 -4.55 -14.14
CA ASP A 166 10.26 -5.92 -14.33
C ASP A 166 11.10 -5.99 -15.61
N MET A 167 12.43 -5.89 -15.43
CA MET A 167 13.40 -5.81 -16.52
C MET A 167 13.92 -7.19 -16.98
N GLU A 168 13.54 -8.25 -16.25
CA GLU A 168 14.00 -9.63 -16.46
C GLU A 168 13.06 -10.43 -17.37
N THR A 169 11.88 -9.89 -17.65
CA THR A 169 10.86 -10.51 -18.47
C THR A 169 10.82 -9.89 -19.87
N GLU A 170 10.39 -10.66 -20.88
CA GLU A 170 10.25 -10.19 -22.26
C GLU A 170 8.78 -10.24 -22.70
N PRO A 171 8.16 -9.11 -23.10
CA PRO A 171 8.70 -7.75 -23.02
C PRO A 171 8.78 -7.25 -21.56
N ALA A 172 9.79 -6.42 -21.28
CA ALA A 172 9.93 -5.76 -19.98
C ALA A 172 8.77 -4.78 -19.75
N TYR A 173 8.25 -4.70 -18.53
CA TYR A 173 7.05 -3.92 -18.22
C TYR A 173 7.08 -3.32 -16.81
N GLU A 174 6.33 -2.23 -16.57
CA GLU A 174 6.20 -1.56 -15.28
C GLU A 174 4.85 -1.86 -14.63
N PRO A 175 4.78 -2.90 -13.78
CA PRO A 175 3.62 -3.14 -12.94
C PRO A 175 3.63 -2.22 -11.72
N ASN A 176 2.43 -1.99 -11.17
CA ASN A 176 2.26 -1.57 -9.79
C ASN A 176 2.06 -2.80 -8.89
N TYR A 177 2.85 -2.88 -7.83
CA TYR A 177 2.60 -3.76 -6.70
C TYR A 177 1.71 -3.02 -5.73
N ILE A 178 0.55 -3.59 -5.46
CA ILE A 178 -0.48 -2.98 -4.62
C ILE A 178 -0.78 -3.91 -3.45
N ALA A 179 -1.07 -3.32 -2.30
CA ALA A 179 -1.38 -4.10 -1.12
C ALA A 179 -2.35 -3.38 -0.17
N TYR A 180 -3.15 -4.20 0.51
CA TYR A 180 -3.85 -3.86 1.74
C TYR A 180 -3.26 -4.62 2.91
N PHE A 181 -3.19 -3.95 4.06
CA PHE A 181 -2.87 -4.57 5.35
C PHE A 181 -3.91 -4.17 6.39
N TYR A 182 -4.47 -5.16 7.07
CA TYR A 182 -5.40 -4.97 8.18
C TYR A 182 -4.67 -5.12 9.52
N ALA A 183 -4.59 -4.00 10.23
CA ALA A 183 -4.04 -3.97 11.58
C ALA A 183 -5.16 -4.21 12.59
N THR A 184 -5.23 -5.43 13.10
CA THR A 184 -6.20 -5.83 14.13
C THR A 184 -5.53 -6.41 15.35
N GLN A 185 -6.13 -6.15 16.52
CA GLN A 185 -5.77 -6.79 17.77
C GLN A 185 -6.04 -8.28 17.80
N SER A 186 -7.17 -8.70 17.21
CA SER A 186 -7.61 -10.09 17.26
C SER A 186 -6.52 -11.00 16.69
N PRO A 187 -6.29 -12.18 17.29
CA PRO A 187 -5.33 -13.15 16.77
C PRO A 187 -5.85 -13.73 15.44
N VAL A 188 -5.60 -12.97 14.37
CA VAL A 188 -5.87 -13.35 12.98
C VAL A 188 -4.55 -13.77 12.34
N GLU A 189 -4.56 -14.93 11.68
CA GLU A 189 -3.43 -15.44 10.91
C GLU A 189 -2.91 -14.40 9.91
N GLN A 190 -1.59 -14.31 9.74
CA GLN A 190 -0.97 -13.28 8.91
C GLN A 190 -1.45 -13.32 7.44
N SER A 191 -1.74 -14.51 6.91
CA SER A 191 -2.31 -14.72 5.57
C SER A 191 -3.66 -14.04 5.38
N LYS A 192 -4.40 -13.82 6.46
CA LYS A 192 -5.70 -13.15 6.44
C LYS A 192 -5.58 -11.65 6.67
N ARG A 193 -4.38 -11.12 6.97
CA ARG A 193 -4.16 -9.67 7.19
C ARG A 193 -3.71 -8.94 5.93
N TYR A 194 -3.27 -9.65 4.91
CA TYR A 194 -2.73 -9.09 3.69
C TYR A 194 -3.52 -9.50 2.47
N CYS A 195 -3.69 -8.55 1.57
CA CYS A 195 -4.06 -8.80 0.18
C CYS A 195 -3.01 -8.09 -0.68
N ILE A 196 -2.29 -8.83 -1.52
CA ILE A 196 -1.17 -8.31 -2.32
C ILE A 196 -1.40 -8.72 -3.77
N ALA A 197 -1.23 -7.79 -4.71
CA ALA A 197 -1.32 -8.08 -6.13
C ALA A 197 -0.26 -7.33 -6.92
N LYS A 198 0.05 -7.89 -8.08
CA LYS A 198 0.82 -7.27 -9.15
C LYS A 198 -0.16 -6.95 -10.27
N THR A 199 -0.27 -5.67 -10.59
CA THR A 199 -1.14 -5.19 -11.68
C THR A 199 -0.54 -5.55 -13.05
N PRO A 200 -1.35 -5.51 -14.12
CA PRO A 200 -0.83 -5.35 -15.47
C PRO A 200 0.06 -4.11 -15.52
N GLY A 201 1.01 -4.09 -16.46
CA GLY A 201 1.86 -2.92 -16.66
C GLY A 201 1.89 -2.49 -18.11
N LEU A 202 2.51 -1.34 -18.35
CA LEU A 202 2.95 -0.95 -19.68
C LEU A 202 4.35 -1.48 -19.94
N MET A 203 4.63 -1.81 -21.20
CA MET A 203 6.01 -2.00 -21.62
C MET A 203 6.87 -0.81 -21.19
N VAL A 204 8.06 -1.05 -20.65
CA VAL A 204 8.95 0.04 -20.23
C VAL A 204 9.78 0.58 -21.38
N VAL A 205 10.24 1.83 -21.26
CA VAL A 205 11.38 2.33 -22.02
C VAL A 205 12.65 1.99 -21.24
N LYS A 206 13.28 0.86 -21.59
CA LYS A 206 14.39 0.27 -20.82
C LYS A 206 15.56 1.23 -20.63
N GLU A 207 15.90 1.97 -21.68
CA GLU A 207 16.97 2.96 -21.68
C GLU A 207 16.70 4.08 -20.67
N ALA A 208 15.44 4.48 -20.48
CA ALA A 208 15.08 5.50 -19.49
C ALA A 208 15.22 4.98 -18.06
N VAL A 209 14.81 3.74 -17.82
CA VAL A 209 14.97 3.08 -16.51
C VAL A 209 16.45 2.89 -16.17
N ASP A 210 17.25 2.41 -17.12
CA ASP A 210 18.69 2.19 -16.94
C ASP A 210 19.44 3.51 -16.70
N GLU A 211 19.08 4.57 -17.43
CA GLU A 211 19.64 5.91 -17.22
C GLU A 211 19.27 6.46 -15.82
N ALA A 212 18.02 6.29 -15.38
CA ALA A 212 17.61 6.70 -14.04
C ALA A 212 18.42 6.00 -12.95
N ILE A 213 18.68 4.70 -13.11
CA ILE A 213 19.50 3.91 -12.18
C ILE A 213 20.94 4.43 -12.16
N LYS A 214 21.57 4.62 -13.32
CA LYS A 214 22.93 5.17 -13.41
C LYS A 214 23.02 6.52 -12.70
N ARG A 215 22.06 7.42 -12.93
CA ARG A 215 22.04 8.75 -12.28
C ARG A 215 21.87 8.65 -10.77
N ASN A 216 21.12 7.67 -10.27
CA ASN A 216 20.97 7.43 -8.84
C ASN A 216 22.28 6.87 -8.21
N GLU A 217 23.04 6.05 -8.94
CA GLU A 217 24.32 5.49 -8.46
C GLU A 217 25.45 6.53 -8.38
N HIS A 218 25.47 7.51 -9.29
CA HIS A 218 26.53 8.53 -9.36
C HIS A 218 26.28 9.74 -8.45
N ARG A 219 25.32 9.64 -7.51
CA ARG A 219 25.01 10.74 -6.58
C ARG A 219 26.04 10.85 -5.48
N HIS A 220 26.79 11.94 -5.53
CA HIS A 220 27.52 12.39 -4.35
C HIS A 220 26.81 13.50 -3.55
N ARG A 221 25.92 14.34 -4.14
CA ARG A 221 25.38 15.53 -3.41
C ARG A 221 23.99 16.08 -3.80
N GLU A 222 23.30 15.59 -4.82
CA GLU A 222 22.00 16.17 -5.27
C GLU A 222 20.78 15.35 -4.80
N ARG A 223 19.70 16.04 -4.40
CA ARG A 223 18.53 15.49 -3.67
C ARG A 223 17.41 14.92 -4.56
N ASP A 224 17.54 14.91 -5.89
CA ASP A 224 16.38 14.72 -6.77
C ASP A 224 16.20 13.31 -7.32
N ASP A 225 15.56 12.39 -6.59
CA ASP A 225 15.26 10.99 -6.96
C ASP A 225 14.92 10.77 -8.45
N TRP A 226 15.79 10.06 -9.20
CA TRP A 226 15.60 9.81 -10.63
C TRP A 226 14.73 8.58 -10.85
N THR A 227 13.74 8.73 -11.73
CA THR A 227 12.89 7.64 -12.23
C THR A 227 12.90 7.62 -13.75
N GLY A 228 12.51 6.50 -14.36
CA GLY A 228 12.39 6.41 -15.83
C GLY A 228 11.48 7.50 -16.39
N GLY A 229 10.37 7.81 -15.70
CA GLY A 229 9.48 8.92 -16.08
C GLY A 229 10.17 10.28 -16.09
N LYS A 230 11.05 10.57 -15.10
CA LYS A 230 11.81 11.84 -15.08
C LYS A 230 12.82 11.92 -16.21
N VAL A 231 13.46 10.80 -16.56
CA VAL A 231 14.37 10.75 -17.71
C VAL A 231 13.60 11.02 -19.02
N LEU A 232 12.42 10.40 -19.18
CA LEU A 232 11.57 10.65 -20.36
C LEU A 232 11.13 12.12 -20.44
N GLN A 233 10.76 12.72 -19.29
CA GLN A 233 10.33 14.11 -19.23
C GLN A 233 11.48 15.08 -19.55
N GLU A 234 12.66 14.86 -18.97
CA GLU A 234 13.85 15.69 -19.25
C GLU A 234 14.21 15.69 -20.74
N LEU A 235 14.06 14.54 -21.39
CA LEU A 235 14.34 14.39 -22.83
C LEU A 235 13.22 14.90 -23.72
N GLY A 236 12.14 15.45 -23.15
CA GLY A 236 10.98 15.95 -23.89
C GLY A 236 10.20 14.88 -24.62
N ILE A 237 10.29 13.62 -24.18
CA ILE A 237 9.52 12.50 -24.74
C ILE A 237 8.09 12.51 -24.20
N VAL A 238 7.94 12.89 -22.93
CA VAL A 238 6.65 13.01 -22.24
C VAL A 238 6.55 14.34 -21.52
N GLU A 239 5.33 14.85 -21.35
CA GLU A 239 5.09 16.08 -20.59
C GLU A 239 5.07 15.85 -19.07
N SER A 240 4.72 14.64 -18.62
CA SER A 240 4.62 14.31 -17.19
C SER A 240 5.42 13.05 -16.80
N ASP A 241 6.40 13.20 -15.90
CA ASP A 241 7.12 12.08 -15.29
C ASP A 241 6.19 11.14 -14.48
N SER A 242 5.14 11.71 -13.91
CA SER A 242 4.22 11.04 -13.01
C SER A 242 3.05 10.36 -13.74
N ASN A 243 2.78 10.69 -15.00
CA ASN A 243 1.69 10.09 -15.78
C ASN A 243 1.97 10.14 -17.28
N TRP A 244 3.04 9.47 -17.72
CA TRP A 244 3.42 9.35 -19.13
C TRP A 244 2.59 8.32 -19.92
N HIS A 245 1.72 7.56 -19.24
CA HIS A 245 0.92 6.49 -19.83
C HIS A 245 -0.05 6.97 -20.93
N PRO A 246 -0.72 8.14 -20.82
CA PRO A 246 -1.53 8.68 -21.89
C PRO A 246 -0.72 9.03 -23.15
N GLU A 247 0.59 9.25 -23.04
CA GLU A 247 1.43 9.64 -24.17
C GLU A 247 2.06 8.41 -24.84
N LEU A 248 2.55 7.44 -24.06
CA LEU A 248 3.25 6.28 -24.62
C LEU A 248 2.44 4.98 -24.61
N GLY A 249 1.46 4.85 -23.71
CA GLY A 249 0.60 3.67 -23.57
C GLY A 249 -0.59 3.65 -24.52
N PRO A 250 -1.45 2.61 -24.45
CA PRO A 250 -2.61 2.49 -25.31
C PRO A 250 -3.54 3.71 -25.19
N ALA A 251 -4.14 4.11 -26.32
CA ALA A 251 -5.07 5.23 -26.34
C ALA A 251 -6.18 5.07 -25.28
N ASN A 252 -6.52 6.18 -24.62
CA ASN A 252 -7.53 6.26 -23.55
C ASN A 252 -7.20 5.45 -22.28
N GLN A 253 -5.93 5.12 -22.05
CA GLN A 253 -5.47 4.55 -20.77
C GLN A 253 -4.52 5.53 -20.09
N ASP A 254 -4.80 5.82 -18.81
CA ASP A 254 -3.89 6.58 -17.96
C ASP A 254 -3.10 5.65 -17.02
N ARG A 255 -2.19 6.21 -16.23
CA ARG A 255 -1.40 5.45 -15.26
C ARG A 255 -2.25 4.74 -14.20
N PHE A 256 -3.42 5.28 -13.92
CA PHE A 256 -4.25 4.86 -12.82
C PHE A 256 -5.18 3.70 -13.18
N PHE A 257 -5.49 3.54 -14.47
CA PHE A 257 -6.28 2.44 -15.02
C PHE A 257 -5.85 1.07 -14.47
N TYR A 258 -4.55 0.75 -14.49
CA TYR A 258 -4.07 -0.56 -14.05
C TYR A 258 -4.13 -0.75 -12.54
N SER A 259 -3.90 0.32 -11.78
CA SER A 259 -4.05 0.28 -10.32
C SER A 259 -5.51 0.09 -9.92
N ASP A 260 -6.45 0.77 -10.58
CA ASP A 260 -7.89 0.58 -10.38
C ASP A 260 -8.32 -0.87 -10.66
N GLN A 261 -7.91 -1.45 -11.79
CA GLN A 261 -8.15 -2.87 -12.10
C GLN A 261 -7.51 -3.80 -11.05
N GLY A 262 -6.34 -3.45 -10.55
CA GLY A 262 -5.67 -4.16 -9.48
C GLY A 262 -6.45 -4.16 -8.17
N TYR A 263 -6.80 -2.97 -7.68
CA TYR A 263 -7.50 -2.81 -6.40
C TYR A 263 -8.88 -3.46 -6.42
N LYS A 264 -9.58 -3.43 -7.56
CA LYS A 264 -10.82 -4.20 -7.76
C LYS A 264 -10.65 -5.69 -7.47
N LYS A 265 -9.49 -6.28 -7.75
CA LYS A 265 -9.18 -7.71 -7.48
C LYS A 265 -8.79 -8.01 -6.03
N LEU A 266 -8.38 -7.00 -5.26
CA LEU A 266 -8.04 -7.17 -3.84
C LEU A 266 -9.28 -7.07 -2.97
N ASP A 267 -9.91 -8.19 -2.65
CA ASP A 267 -11.09 -8.19 -1.76
C ASP A 267 -10.72 -7.84 -0.32
N LEU A 268 -11.66 -7.21 0.40
CA LEU A 268 -11.55 -7.02 1.84
C LEU A 268 -12.21 -8.22 2.53
N PRO A 269 -11.47 -9.04 3.29
CA PRO A 269 -12.05 -10.16 4.03
C PRO A 269 -13.14 -9.68 5.00
N GLN A 270 -14.34 -10.28 4.93
CA GLN A 270 -15.45 -9.93 5.83
C GLN A 270 -15.09 -10.07 7.31
N ALA A 271 -14.23 -11.04 7.63
CA ALA A 271 -13.70 -11.29 8.98
C ALA A 271 -12.99 -10.07 9.60
N TRP A 272 -12.58 -9.07 8.80
CA TRP A 272 -11.99 -7.82 9.31
C TRP A 272 -13.00 -6.90 10.00
N PHE A 273 -14.29 -7.19 9.86
CA PHE A 273 -15.37 -6.33 10.33
C PHE A 273 -16.31 -7.08 11.28
N GLU A 274 -15.92 -8.28 11.75
CA GLU A 274 -16.69 -8.97 12.78
C GLU A 274 -16.53 -8.25 14.13
N ILE A 275 -17.66 -7.93 14.77
CA ILE A 275 -17.65 -7.27 16.08
C ILE A 275 -17.14 -8.28 17.11
N VAL A 276 -15.95 -8.04 17.66
CA VAL A 276 -15.55 -8.66 18.92
C VAL A 276 -16.30 -7.92 20.02
N THR A 277 -17.46 -8.44 20.42
CA THR A 277 -18.09 -7.95 21.65
C THR A 277 -17.19 -8.35 22.81
N ALA A 278 -17.01 -7.45 23.79
CA ALA A 278 -16.14 -7.64 24.96
C ALA A 278 -16.47 -8.90 25.80
N GLU A 279 -17.56 -9.60 25.49
CA GLU A 279 -17.91 -10.89 26.08
C GLU A 279 -16.97 -12.04 25.65
N HIS A 280 -16.10 -11.84 24.66
CA HIS A 280 -15.14 -12.85 24.19
C HIS A 280 -13.67 -12.39 24.25
N ALA A 281 -13.35 -11.35 25.03
CA ALA A 281 -11.96 -11.10 25.37
C ALA A 281 -11.43 -12.37 26.07
N PRO A 282 -10.34 -13.00 25.61
CA PRO A 282 -9.73 -14.10 26.34
C PRO A 282 -9.39 -13.54 27.72
N THR A 283 -10.08 -14.03 28.75
CA THR A 283 -9.72 -13.76 30.13
C THR A 283 -8.26 -14.13 30.26
N SER A 284 -7.40 -13.13 30.44
CA SER A 284 -6.06 -13.37 30.93
C SER A 284 -6.24 -14.06 32.27
N SER A 285 -6.11 -15.38 32.30
CA SER A 285 -5.94 -16.13 33.53
C SER A 285 -4.60 -15.69 34.12
N LEU A 286 -4.67 -14.65 34.94
CA LEU A 286 -3.70 -14.37 35.99
C LEU A 286 -3.85 -15.50 37.02
N ASP A 287 -3.29 -16.66 36.69
CA ASP A 287 -2.78 -17.58 37.70
C ASP A 287 -1.25 -17.33 37.67
N GLY A 288 -0.65 -16.62 38.61
CA GLY A 288 -0.85 -16.83 40.04
C GLY A 288 -0.03 -18.02 40.52
N HIS A 289 1.26 -18.08 40.17
CA HIS A 289 2.23 -18.86 40.94
C HIS A 289 3.50 -18.05 41.19
N SER A 290 3.46 -17.34 42.31
CA SER A 290 4.63 -17.18 43.16
C SER A 290 4.91 -18.52 43.84
N SER A 291 6.14 -19.02 43.66
CA SER A 291 6.86 -19.70 44.72
C SER A 291 8.32 -19.76 44.31
N GLU A 292 9.14 -19.09 45.12
CA GLU A 292 10.55 -19.35 45.31
C GLU A 292 10.82 -20.86 45.45
N GLU A 293 11.94 -21.34 44.88
CA GLU A 293 13.03 -21.98 45.63
C GLU A 293 14.06 -22.65 44.68
N VAL A 294 15.34 -22.36 44.97
CA VAL A 294 16.64 -22.93 44.49
C VAL A 294 17.10 -22.59 43.07
#